data_AF-W7THL9-F1
#
_entry.id   AF-W7THL9-F1
#
_cell.length_a   1.000
_cell.length_b   1.000
_cell.length_c   1.000
_cell.angle_alpha   90.00
_cell.angle_beta   90.00
_cell.angle_gamma   90.00
#
_symmetry.space_group_name_H-M   'P 1'
#
loop_
_entity.id
_entity.type
_entity.pdbx_description
1 polymer ?
#
loop_
_entity_poly.entity_id
_entity_poly.type
_entity_poly.pdbx_seq_one_letter_code
_entity_poly.pdbx_strand_id
1 'polypeptide(L)'
;MAAEKQRELQWWNAQLEEVLRLDSSWERTLARAAIEAERLRRRESGEVLATKDALLRHFLTQVLADNGWDRRYVPVPKGAASVPGRRWGVTAGRTGDGNGRLGCHLPVRLWEQVRRAAYWTSLPHVRGLQRWQAQFGDGRFGRRAPSELVVPREVRQVSLFVGPTKADMDRRRYLRAQVVTTGDILRIAASQATIDHKS
;
A
#
# COMPACT_ATOMS: atom_id res chain seq x y z
N MET A 1 13.97 -13.44 -13.48
CA MET A 1 13.26 -14.50 -12.71
C MET A 1 13.63 -15.94 -13.12
N ALA A 2 13.62 -16.32 -14.40
CA ALA A 2 13.88 -17.71 -14.81
C ALA A 2 15.29 -18.21 -14.43
N ALA A 3 16.33 -17.40 -14.64
CA ALA A 3 17.70 -17.73 -14.26
C ALA A 3 17.86 -17.88 -12.72
N GLU A 4 17.25 -16.99 -11.94
CA GLU A 4 17.29 -17.04 -10.48
C GLU A 4 16.55 -18.26 -9.92
N LYS A 5 15.40 -18.59 -10.53
CA LYS A 5 14.66 -19.81 -10.23
C LYS A 5 15.47 -21.06 -10.56
N GLN A 6 16.20 -21.07 -11.68
CA GLN A 6 17.07 -22.17 -12.05
C GLN A 6 18.25 -22.31 -11.08
N ARG A 7 18.87 -21.21 -10.66
CA ARG A 7 19.93 -21.20 -9.65
C ARG A 7 19.43 -21.74 -8.30
N GLU A 8 18.25 -21.31 -7.85
CA GLU A 8 17.63 -21.83 -6.62
C GLU A 8 17.37 -23.34 -6.74
N LEU A 9 16.84 -23.80 -7.89
CA LEU A 9 16.57 -25.22 -8.13
C LEU A 9 17.86 -26.06 -8.15
N GLN A 10 18.92 -25.56 -8.78
CA GLN A 10 20.22 -26.23 -8.79
C GLN A 10 20.80 -26.36 -7.38
N TRP A 11 20.76 -25.28 -6.60
CA TRP A 11 21.17 -25.32 -5.19
C TRP A 11 20.32 -26.32 -4.40
N TRP A 12 18.99 -26.27 -4.54
CA TRP A 12 18.06 -27.17 -3.86
C TRP A 12 18.33 -28.64 -4.18
N ASN A 13 18.53 -28.97 -5.46
CA ASN A 13 18.81 -30.33 -5.88
C ASN A 13 20.15 -30.83 -5.33
N ALA A 14 21.19 -30.00 -5.37
CA ALA A 14 22.48 -30.36 -4.76
C ALA A 14 22.36 -30.65 -3.26
N GLN A 15 21.58 -29.86 -2.52
CA GLN A 15 21.32 -30.14 -1.10
C GLN A 15 20.53 -31.43 -0.88
N LEU A 16 19.53 -31.71 -1.72
CA LEU A 16 18.75 -32.95 -1.64
C LEU A 16 19.59 -34.20 -1.96
N GLU A 17 20.55 -34.11 -2.88
CA GLU A 17 21.48 -35.21 -3.16
C GLU A 17 22.30 -35.56 -1.92
N GLU A 18 22.82 -34.57 -1.18
CA GLU A 18 23.52 -34.82 0.09
C GLU A 18 22.62 -35.49 1.13
N VAL A 19 21.35 -35.06 1.23
CA VAL A 19 20.38 -35.70 2.13
C VAL A 19 20.13 -37.16 1.75
N LEU A 20 20.05 -37.48 0.47
CA LEU A 20 19.79 -38.84 0.00
C LEU A 20 20.92 -39.81 0.35
N ARG A 21 22.15 -39.31 0.56
CA ARG A 21 23.30 -40.10 1.01
C ARG A 21 23.27 -40.46 2.50
N LEU A 22 22.36 -39.87 3.29
CA LEU A 22 22.19 -40.23 4.69
C LEU A 22 21.45 -41.57 4.82
N ASP A 23 21.98 -42.46 5.65
CA ASP A 23 21.46 -43.81 5.85
C ASP A 23 20.18 -43.82 6.71
N SER A 24 20.08 -42.91 7.68
CA SER A 24 18.97 -42.86 8.63
C SER A 24 17.78 -42.03 8.13
N SER A 25 16.57 -42.59 8.25
CA SER A 25 15.32 -41.90 7.90
C SER A 25 15.06 -40.65 8.75
N TRP A 26 15.42 -40.70 10.03
CA TRP A 26 15.28 -39.57 10.94
C TRP A 26 16.22 -38.42 10.56
N GLU A 27 17.50 -38.73 10.28
CA GLU A 27 18.50 -37.75 9.86
C GLU A 27 18.10 -37.08 8.55
N ARG A 28 17.57 -37.86 7.59
CA ARG A 28 17.00 -37.30 6.35
C ARG A 28 15.87 -36.33 6.60
N THR A 29 14.99 -36.63 7.55
CA THR A 29 13.86 -35.75 7.90
C THR A 29 14.36 -34.43 8.49
N LEU A 30 15.31 -34.50 9.42
CA LEU A 30 15.88 -33.34 10.10
C LEU A 30 16.70 -32.47 9.12
N ALA A 31 17.47 -33.10 8.24
CA ALA A 31 18.23 -32.40 7.20
C ALA A 31 17.32 -31.70 6.17
N ARG A 32 16.22 -32.33 5.74
CA ARG A 32 15.22 -31.67 4.87
C ARG A 32 14.61 -30.44 5.53
N ALA A 33 14.26 -30.53 6.82
CA ALA A 33 13.72 -29.40 7.56
C ALA A 33 14.74 -28.24 7.65
N ALA A 34 16.01 -28.56 7.87
CA ALA A 34 17.08 -27.57 7.89
C ALA A 34 17.30 -26.88 6.52
N ILE A 35 17.29 -27.64 5.42
CA ILE A 35 17.44 -27.09 4.07
C ILE A 35 16.25 -26.21 3.71
N GLU A 36 15.02 -26.61 4.07
CA GLU A 36 13.83 -25.78 3.84
C GLU A 36 13.88 -24.48 4.66
N ALA A 37 14.34 -24.53 5.91
CA ALA A 37 14.55 -23.34 6.74
C ALA A 37 15.61 -22.41 6.14
N GLU A 38 16.72 -22.95 5.65
CA GLU A 38 17.77 -22.18 4.99
C GLU A 38 17.28 -21.56 3.68
N ARG A 39 16.51 -22.30 2.88
CA ARG A 39 15.87 -21.78 1.67
C ARG A 39 14.95 -20.60 1.99
N LEU A 40 14.15 -20.72 3.05
CA LEU A 40 13.29 -19.63 3.51
C LEU A 40 14.12 -18.42 3.95
N ARG A 41 15.19 -18.62 4.72
CA ARG A 41 16.13 -17.55 5.14
C ARG A 41 16.72 -16.80 3.95
N ARG A 42 17.18 -17.53 2.92
CA ARG A 42 17.74 -16.93 1.68
C ARG A 42 16.72 -16.10 0.92
N ARG A 43 15.46 -16.53 0.87
CA ARG A 43 14.36 -15.76 0.28
C ARG A 43 14.01 -14.53 1.12
N GLU A 44 14.01 -14.66 2.44
CA GLU A 44 13.68 -13.56 3.36
C GLU A 44 14.75 -12.47 3.40
N SER A 45 16.03 -12.85 3.27
CA SER A 45 17.16 -11.93 3.16
C SER A 45 17.29 -11.27 1.77
N GLY A 46 16.60 -11.80 0.76
CA GLY A 46 16.72 -11.33 -0.62
C GLY A 46 17.96 -11.87 -1.36
N GLU A 47 18.70 -12.82 -0.77
CA GLU A 47 19.79 -13.54 -1.44
C GLU A 47 19.29 -14.32 -2.67
N VAL A 48 18.01 -14.72 -2.67
CA VAL A 48 17.34 -15.42 -3.78
C VAL A 48 15.97 -14.82 -4.06
N LEU A 49 15.78 -14.26 -5.26
CA LEU A 49 14.51 -13.65 -5.71
C LEU A 49 13.72 -14.56 -6.66
N ALA A 50 13.75 -15.86 -6.40
CA ALA A 50 13.17 -16.90 -7.27
C ALA A 50 11.62 -16.94 -7.24
N THR A 51 10.97 -16.28 -6.28
CA THR A 51 9.51 -16.24 -6.17
C THR A 51 8.97 -14.82 -6.28
N LYS A 52 7.73 -14.69 -6.75
CA LYS A 52 7.00 -13.42 -6.80
C LYS A 52 6.96 -12.73 -5.44
N ASP A 53 6.77 -13.49 -4.36
CA ASP A 53 6.71 -12.94 -3.01
C ASP A 53 8.07 -12.47 -2.52
N ALA A 54 9.15 -13.23 -2.76
CA ALA A 54 10.52 -12.79 -2.42
C ALA A 54 10.89 -11.51 -3.19
N LEU A 55 10.58 -11.47 -4.48
CA LEU A 55 10.76 -10.31 -5.33
C LEU A 55 9.99 -9.10 -4.81
N LEU A 56 8.70 -9.27 -4.54
CA LEU A 56 7.86 -8.19 -4.04
C LEU A 56 8.33 -7.70 -2.66
N ARG A 57 8.76 -8.60 -1.76
CA ARG A 57 9.31 -8.21 -0.45
C ARG A 57 10.57 -7.36 -0.58
N HIS A 58 11.48 -7.72 -1.48
CA HIS A 58 12.71 -6.97 -1.73
C HIS A 58 12.40 -5.55 -2.20
N PHE A 59 11.64 -5.42 -3.30
CA PHE A 59 11.27 -4.11 -3.84
C PHE A 59 10.38 -3.31 -2.89
N LEU A 60 9.51 -3.96 -2.13
CA LEU A 60 8.70 -3.27 -1.12
C LEU A 60 9.58 -2.67 -0.01
N THR A 61 10.64 -3.37 0.39
CA THR A 61 11.59 -2.86 1.38
C THR A 61 12.36 -1.66 0.82
N GLN A 62 12.80 -1.73 -0.44
CA GLN A 62 13.44 -0.60 -1.13
C GLN A 62 12.50 0.61 -1.26
N VAL A 63 11.28 0.42 -1.74
CA VAL A 63 10.27 1.49 -1.84
C VAL A 63 10.04 2.15 -0.48
N LEU A 64 9.96 1.35 0.59
CA LEU A 64 9.80 1.92 1.92
C LEU A 64 11.02 2.75 2.33
N ALA A 65 12.24 2.28 2.08
CA ALA A 65 13.46 3.02 2.39
C ALA A 65 13.60 4.31 1.55
N ASP A 66 13.44 4.21 0.23
CA ASP A 66 13.60 5.32 -0.73
C ASP A 66 12.65 6.50 -0.44
N ASN A 67 11.46 6.19 0.09
CA ASN A 67 10.46 7.19 0.44
C ASN A 67 10.52 7.63 1.93
N GLY A 68 11.51 7.15 2.70
CA GLY A 68 11.61 7.37 4.14
C GLY A 68 10.41 6.82 4.93
N TRP A 69 9.76 5.80 4.39
CA TRP A 69 8.61 5.10 4.96
C TRP A 69 9.00 3.86 5.77
N ASP A 70 10.27 3.53 5.88
CA ASP A 70 10.84 2.52 6.77
C ASP A 70 11.05 3.04 8.21
N ARG A 71 10.90 4.36 8.41
CA ARG A 71 10.98 5.00 9.73
C ARG A 71 9.99 4.42 10.74
N ARG A 72 10.29 4.64 12.03
CA ARG A 72 9.40 4.23 13.13
C ARG A 72 8.12 5.07 13.13
N TYR A 73 6.98 4.37 13.04
CA TYR A 73 5.66 4.94 13.23
C TYR A 73 5.05 4.47 14.54
N VAL A 74 4.25 5.33 15.16
CA VAL A 74 3.32 4.92 16.22
C VAL A 74 2.29 3.93 15.64
N PRO A 75 1.74 3.00 16.46
CA PRO A 75 0.73 2.05 16.00
C PRO A 75 -0.50 2.76 15.41
N VAL A 76 -1.08 2.18 14.35
CA VAL A 76 -2.33 2.68 13.78
C VAL A 76 -3.46 2.46 14.80
N PRO A 77 -4.30 3.47 15.09
CA PRO A 77 -5.43 3.32 16.01
C PRO A 77 -6.36 2.16 15.61
N LYS A 78 -6.85 1.42 16.61
CA LYS A 78 -7.84 0.36 16.39
C LYS A 78 -9.08 0.96 15.70
N GLY A 79 -9.57 0.30 14.65
CA GLY A 79 -10.71 0.77 13.83
C GLY A 79 -10.34 1.67 12.65
N ALA A 80 -9.21 2.38 12.67
CA ALA A 80 -8.71 3.12 11.50
C ALA A 80 -8.01 2.21 10.49
N ALA A 81 -7.54 1.05 10.97
CA ALA A 81 -6.72 0.12 10.21
C ALA A 81 -7.55 -0.82 9.29
N SER A 82 -8.87 -0.87 9.43
CA SER A 82 -9.78 -1.74 8.66
C SER A 82 -10.47 -1.03 7.49
N VAL A 83 -10.26 0.28 7.32
CA VAL A 83 -10.92 1.03 6.24
C VAL A 83 -10.20 0.68 4.93
N PRO A 84 -10.86 -0.03 3.98
CA PRO A 84 -10.25 -0.40 2.71
C PRO A 84 -9.73 0.85 2.01
N GLY A 85 -8.55 0.76 1.37
CA GLY A 85 -7.71 1.84 0.82
C GLY A 85 -8.35 2.76 -0.24
N ARG A 86 -9.53 3.29 0.05
CA ARG A 86 -10.23 4.27 -0.76
C ARG A 86 -9.71 5.64 -0.37
N ARG A 87 -9.13 6.35 -1.34
CA ARG A 87 -8.76 7.75 -1.16
C ARG A 87 -10.02 8.55 -0.82
N TRP A 88 -9.95 9.32 0.28
CA TRP A 88 -11.04 10.18 0.71
C TRP A 88 -11.45 11.16 -0.40
N GLY A 89 -12.75 11.34 -0.60
CA GLY A 89 -13.29 12.27 -1.59
C GLY A 89 -13.27 11.80 -3.05
N VAL A 90 -12.94 10.54 -3.34
CA VAL A 90 -13.17 9.90 -4.65
C VAL A 90 -14.52 9.19 -4.61
N THR A 91 -15.52 9.61 -5.39
CA THR A 91 -16.77 8.85 -5.62
C THR A 91 -16.41 7.44 -6.13
N ALA A 92 -17.26 6.44 -5.87
CA ALA A 92 -17.06 5.07 -6.36
C ALA A 92 -17.23 5.01 -7.88
N GLY A 93 -16.39 5.74 -8.63
CA GLY A 93 -16.21 5.51 -10.04
C GLY A 93 -15.47 4.19 -10.17
N ARG A 94 -16.00 3.31 -11.02
CA ARG A 94 -15.27 2.16 -11.57
C ARG A 94 -13.97 2.67 -12.18
N THR A 95 -12.92 2.77 -11.37
CA THR A 95 -11.60 3.20 -11.81
C THR A 95 -10.79 1.93 -11.81
N GLY A 96 -10.57 1.39 -13.00
CA GLY A 96 -9.96 0.08 -13.23
C GLY A 96 -11.00 -0.96 -13.64
N ASP A 97 -11.22 -1.07 -14.94
CA ASP A 97 -11.16 -2.36 -15.65
C ASP A 97 -10.43 -3.38 -14.77
N GLY A 98 -11.18 -4.32 -14.18
CA GLY A 98 -10.80 -5.13 -13.02
C GLY A 98 -9.67 -6.14 -13.24
N ASN A 99 -8.53 -5.71 -13.80
CA ASN A 99 -7.45 -6.58 -14.21
C ASN A 99 -6.25 -6.44 -13.27
N GLY A 100 -6.23 -7.31 -12.27
CA GLY A 100 -5.03 -7.63 -11.50
C GLY A 100 -5.20 -7.51 -9.99
N ARG A 101 -5.85 -8.51 -9.36
CA ARG A 101 -5.66 -8.71 -7.92
C ARG A 101 -4.27 -9.27 -7.68
N LEU A 102 -3.41 -8.50 -7.01
CA LEU A 102 -2.09 -8.97 -6.60
C LEU A 102 -2.20 -9.70 -5.25
N GLY A 103 -2.47 -11.00 -5.28
CA GLY A 103 -2.27 -11.86 -4.11
C GLY A 103 -0.77 -12.02 -3.83
N CYS A 104 -0.34 -11.80 -2.59
CA CYS A 104 1.03 -12.01 -2.14
C CYS A 104 1.06 -12.36 -0.65
N HIS A 105 2.08 -13.13 -0.24
CA HIS A 105 2.34 -13.41 1.17
C HIS A 105 3.49 -12.53 1.67
N LEU A 106 3.16 -11.56 2.52
CA LEU A 106 4.12 -10.66 3.15
C LEU A 106 4.32 -11.04 4.63
N PRO A 107 5.54 -10.94 5.16
CA PRO A 107 5.77 -11.04 6.60
C PRO A 107 4.91 -10.03 7.34
N VAL A 108 4.34 -10.43 8.48
CA VAL A 108 3.42 -9.60 9.28
C VAL A 108 4.04 -8.23 9.59
N ARG A 109 5.33 -8.20 9.96
CA ARG A 109 6.04 -6.95 10.26
C ARG A 109 6.12 -6.01 9.05
N LEU A 110 6.42 -6.54 7.87
CA LEU A 110 6.51 -5.76 6.64
C LEU A 110 5.13 -5.22 6.24
N TRP A 111 4.09 -6.06 6.34
CA TRP A 111 2.71 -5.63 6.09
C TRP A 111 2.27 -4.53 7.05
N GLU A 112 2.57 -4.66 8.35
CA GLU A 112 2.30 -3.63 9.35
C GLU A 112 3.03 -2.32 9.04
N GLN A 113 4.29 -2.38 8.58
CA GLN A 113 5.03 -1.20 8.18
C GLN A 113 4.36 -0.48 7.00
N VAL A 114 3.93 -1.21 5.98
CA VAL A 114 3.19 -0.65 4.84
C VAL A 114 1.90 0.04 5.29
N ARG A 115 1.13 -0.60 6.19
CA ARG A 115 -0.09 0.00 6.75
C ARG A 115 0.19 1.29 7.50
N ARG A 116 1.23 1.30 8.33
CA ARG A 116 1.63 2.48 9.11
C ARG A 116 2.10 3.62 8.21
N ALA A 117 2.95 3.33 7.24
CA ALA A 117 3.42 4.30 6.26
C ALA A 117 2.24 4.94 5.51
N ALA A 118 1.34 4.13 4.95
CA ALA A 118 0.16 4.63 4.24
C ALA A 118 -0.73 5.50 5.15
N TYR A 119 -0.99 5.05 6.38
CA TYR A 119 -1.84 5.79 7.32
C TYR A 119 -1.23 7.13 7.73
N TRP A 120 -0.02 7.14 8.27
CA TRP A 120 0.58 8.33 8.87
C TRP A 120 1.02 9.36 7.83
N THR A 121 1.49 8.92 6.66
CA THR A 121 1.79 9.82 5.55
C THR A 121 0.52 10.47 4.99
N SER A 122 -0.59 9.74 4.97
CA SER A 122 -1.87 10.26 4.47
C SER A 122 -2.65 11.09 5.49
N LEU A 123 -2.47 10.85 6.79
CA LEU A 123 -3.25 11.46 7.86
C LEU A 123 -3.37 13.00 7.77
N PRO A 124 -2.29 13.80 7.57
CA PRO A 124 -2.41 15.25 7.46
C PRO A 124 -3.24 15.67 6.24
N HIS A 125 -3.11 14.94 5.12
CA HIS A 125 -3.84 15.21 3.89
C HIS A 125 -5.32 14.84 4.02
N VAL A 126 -5.63 13.70 4.63
CA VAL A 126 -7.00 13.28 4.94
C VAL A 126 -7.68 14.27 5.88
N ARG A 127 -7.01 14.73 6.94
CA ARG A 127 -7.52 15.80 7.81
C ARG A 127 -7.76 17.09 7.05
N GLY A 128 -6.89 17.44 6.11
CA GLY A 128 -7.07 18.57 5.20
C GLY A 128 -8.35 18.44 4.36
N LEU A 129 -8.61 17.26 3.79
CA LEU A 129 -9.81 16.99 3.02
C LEU A 129 -11.09 17.00 3.88
N GLN A 130 -11.01 16.49 5.12
CA GLN A 130 -12.12 16.56 6.08
C GLN A 130 -12.46 18.00 6.44
N ARG A 131 -11.45 18.86 6.68
CA ARG A 131 -11.68 20.29 6.90
C ARG A 131 -12.30 20.97 5.69
N TRP A 132 -11.80 20.67 4.49
CA TRP A 132 -12.38 21.17 3.25
C TRP A 132 -13.86 20.76 3.12
N GLN A 133 -14.19 19.50 3.41
CA GLN A 133 -15.58 19.01 3.37
C GLN A 133 -16.45 19.63 4.45
N ALA A 134 -15.92 19.86 5.66
CA ALA A 134 -16.64 20.55 6.73
C ALA A 134 -17.00 21.99 6.35
N GLN A 135 -16.14 22.65 5.57
CA GLN A 135 -16.34 24.02 5.09
C GLN A 135 -17.31 24.11 3.91
N PHE A 136 -17.17 23.23 2.91
CA PHE A 136 -17.88 23.36 1.63
C PHE A 136 -18.93 22.26 1.34
N GLY A 137 -19.09 21.28 2.22
CA GLY A 137 -19.95 20.12 1.98
C GLY A 137 -19.42 19.19 0.88
N ASP A 138 -20.30 18.48 0.19
CA ASP A 138 -19.93 17.49 -0.84
C ASP A 138 -19.50 18.10 -2.19
N GLY A 139 -19.45 19.44 -2.27
CA GLY A 139 -18.69 20.14 -3.32
C GLY A 139 -19.45 20.56 -4.57
N ARG A 140 -20.79 20.64 -4.53
CA ARG A 140 -21.59 21.36 -5.56
C ARG A 140 -22.65 22.30 -4.99
N PHE A 141 -23.14 22.03 -3.79
CA PHE A 141 -24.07 22.89 -3.07
C PHE A 141 -23.43 23.12 -1.70
N GLY A 142 -22.99 24.34 -1.43
CA GLY A 142 -22.32 24.70 -0.17
C GLY A 142 -23.23 24.44 1.05
N ARG A 143 -22.70 24.63 2.26
CA ARG A 143 -23.56 24.68 3.45
C ARG A 143 -24.61 25.80 3.29
N ARG A 144 -25.86 25.50 3.66
CA ARG A 144 -26.90 26.52 3.87
C ARG A 144 -26.37 27.52 4.90
N ALA A 145 -26.36 28.82 4.57
CA ALA A 145 -25.97 29.86 5.52
C ALA A 145 -26.76 29.73 6.85
N PRO A 146 -26.15 30.06 8.00
CA PRO A 146 -26.83 30.04 9.29
C PRO A 146 -28.09 30.92 9.22
N SER A 147 -29.18 30.41 9.79
CA SER A 147 -30.54 30.96 9.71
C SER A 147 -30.77 32.30 10.42
N GLU A 148 -29.71 32.94 10.92
CA GLU A 148 -29.78 34.19 11.69
C GLU A 148 -29.71 35.46 10.83
N LEU A 149 -29.40 35.33 9.53
CA LEU A 149 -29.54 36.43 8.59
C LEU A 149 -31.02 36.56 8.19
N VAL A 150 -31.73 37.49 8.84
CA VAL A 150 -33.05 37.97 8.41
C VAL A 150 -32.87 38.73 7.10
N VAL A 151 -32.89 38.02 5.98
CA VAL A 151 -32.82 38.62 4.65
C VAL A 151 -34.25 38.92 4.17
N PRO A 152 -34.54 40.14 3.68
CA PRO A 152 -35.83 40.49 3.09
C PRO A 152 -36.27 39.46 2.03
N ARG A 153 -37.58 39.18 1.99
CA ARG A 153 -38.21 38.10 1.20
C ARG A 153 -37.90 38.17 -0.30
N GLU A 154 -37.50 39.34 -0.79
CA GLU A 154 -37.18 39.68 -2.18
C GLU A 154 -35.76 39.26 -2.60
N VAL A 155 -34.82 39.06 -1.66
CA VAL A 155 -33.41 38.66 -1.96
C VAL A 155 -33.20 37.14 -1.81
N ARG A 156 -34.26 36.40 -1.44
CA ARG A 156 -34.21 34.97 -1.09
C ARG A 156 -33.81 34.03 -2.23
N GLN A 157 -33.77 34.51 -3.49
CA GLN A 157 -33.42 33.71 -4.67
C GLN A 157 -31.94 33.83 -5.10
N VAL A 158 -31.18 34.82 -4.63
CA VAL A 158 -29.74 34.89 -4.90
C VAL A 158 -29.01 34.09 -3.83
N SER A 159 -28.99 32.79 -4.06
CA SER A 159 -28.22 31.73 -3.40
C SER A 159 -27.21 32.20 -2.34
N LEU A 160 -27.57 32.05 -1.06
CA LEU A 160 -26.68 32.05 0.11
C LEU A 160 -25.78 30.79 0.13
N PHE A 161 -25.20 30.44 -1.01
CA PHE A 161 -24.24 29.35 -1.17
C PHE A 161 -22.91 29.97 -1.58
N VAL A 162 -22.03 30.23 -0.61
CA VAL A 162 -20.62 30.49 -0.91
C VAL A 162 -20.00 29.15 -1.28
N GLY A 163 -20.03 28.84 -2.57
CA GLY A 163 -19.38 27.65 -3.12
C GLY A 163 -17.86 27.75 -3.05
N PRO A 164 -17.14 26.62 -3.15
CA PRO A 164 -15.68 26.63 -3.19
C PRO A 164 -15.18 27.42 -4.40
N THR A 165 -14.17 28.26 -4.19
CA THR A 165 -13.47 28.98 -5.28
C THR A 165 -12.63 28.01 -6.11
N LYS A 166 -12.08 28.49 -7.25
CA LYS A 166 -11.09 27.73 -8.03
C LYS A 166 -9.88 27.31 -7.18
N ALA A 167 -9.37 28.23 -6.35
CA ALA A 167 -8.25 27.96 -5.45
C ALA A 167 -8.59 26.86 -4.43
N ASP A 168 -9.81 26.84 -3.88
CA ASP A 168 -10.28 25.79 -2.98
C ASP A 168 -10.34 24.42 -3.66
N MET A 169 -10.78 24.40 -4.92
CA MET A 169 -10.83 23.17 -5.72
C MET A 169 -9.44 22.65 -6.08
N ASP A 170 -8.50 23.54 -6.40
CA ASP A 170 -7.10 23.18 -6.65
C ASP A 170 -6.43 22.66 -5.37
N ARG A 171 -6.71 23.29 -4.22
CA ARG A 171 -6.27 22.79 -2.91
C ARG A 171 -6.82 21.40 -2.61
N ARG A 172 -8.11 21.14 -2.88
CA ARG A 172 -8.73 19.81 -2.73
C ARG A 172 -8.04 18.78 -3.63
N ARG A 173 -7.73 19.14 -4.88
CA ARG A 173 -7.03 18.26 -5.83
C ARG A 173 -5.63 17.91 -5.33
N TYR A 174 -4.87 18.91 -4.89
CA TYR A 174 -3.55 18.73 -4.29
C TYR A 174 -3.61 17.76 -3.10
N LEU A 175 -4.50 18.01 -2.14
CA LEU A 175 -4.63 17.14 -0.96
C LEU A 175 -4.98 15.70 -1.32
N ARG A 176 -5.84 15.47 -2.33
CA ARG A 176 -6.17 14.11 -2.83
C ARG A 176 -4.99 13.41 -3.48
N ALA A 177 -4.12 14.14 -4.18
CA ALA A 177 -2.94 13.58 -4.84
C ALA A 177 -1.89 13.09 -3.82
N GLN A 178 -1.84 13.72 -2.65
CA GLN A 178 -0.89 13.39 -1.57
C GLN A 178 -1.35 12.23 -0.67
N VAL A 179 -2.56 11.68 -0.86
CA VAL A 179 -3.04 10.51 -0.11
C VAL A 179 -2.42 9.25 -0.69
N VAL A 180 -1.56 8.60 0.10
CA VAL A 180 -0.89 7.34 -0.21
C VAL A 180 -1.70 6.16 0.36
N THR A 181 -2.05 5.20 -0.48
CA THR A 181 -2.74 3.97 -0.05
C THR A 181 -1.77 2.80 0.01
N THR A 182 -2.10 1.76 0.77
CA THR A 182 -1.32 0.50 0.76
C THR A 182 -1.21 -0.09 -0.65
N GLY A 183 -2.28 0.01 -1.44
CA GLY A 183 -2.28 -0.41 -2.85
C GLY A 183 -1.33 0.40 -3.73
N ASP A 184 -1.15 1.69 -3.45
CA ASP A 184 -0.18 2.52 -4.19
C ASP A 184 1.25 2.08 -3.89
N ILE A 185 1.59 1.85 -2.61
CA ILE A 185 2.91 1.36 -2.20
C ILE A 185 3.19 0.00 -2.87
N LEU A 186 2.25 -0.93 -2.81
CA LEU A 186 2.39 -2.25 -3.44
C LEU A 186 2.52 -2.15 -4.97
N ARG A 187 1.82 -1.22 -5.62
CA ARG A 187 1.90 -1.02 -7.07
C ARG A 187 3.25 -0.44 -7.47
N ILE A 188 3.82 0.48 -6.70
CA ILE A 188 5.18 1.00 -6.92
C ILE A 188 6.18 -0.15 -6.86
N ALA A 189 6.13 -0.95 -5.79
CA ALA A 189 7.02 -2.11 -5.62
C ALA A 189 6.87 -3.14 -6.76
N ALA A 190 5.63 -3.46 -7.14
CA ALA A 190 5.37 -4.39 -8.25
C ALA A 190 5.83 -3.83 -9.61
N SER A 191 5.76 -2.51 -9.82
CA SER A 191 6.22 -1.86 -11.05
C SER A 191 7.75 -1.91 -11.16
N GLN A 192 8.47 -1.58 -10.08
CA GLN A 192 9.93 -1.70 -10.01
C GLN A 192 10.37 -3.15 -10.24
N ALA A 193 9.73 -4.10 -9.56
CA ALA A 193 9.96 -5.53 -9.75
C ALA A 193 9.77 -6.01 -11.20
N THR A 194 8.95 -5.32 -12.00
CA THR A 194 8.72 -5.66 -13.41
C THR A 194 9.73 -4.99 -14.34
N ILE A 195 10.18 -3.77 -14.03
CA ILE A 195 11.13 -2.99 -14.85
C ILE A 195 12.53 -3.61 -14.74
N ASP A 196 12.99 -3.87 -13.52
CA ASP A 196 14.36 -4.33 -13.25
C ASP A 196 14.59 -5.80 -13.64
N HIS A 197 13.54 -6.54 -13.95
CA HIS A 197 13.62 -7.93 -14.41
C HIS A 197 13.30 -8.15 -15.88
N LYS A 198 12.97 -7.08 -16.62
CA LYS A 198 12.95 -7.09 -18.08
C LYS A 198 14.24 -6.55 -18.70
N SER A 199 15.07 -5.89 -17.89
CA SER A 199 16.42 -5.44 -18.24
C SER A 199 17.43 -6.55 -17.98
#